data_AF-A0A6P1UCM3-F1
#
_entry.id   AF-A0A6P1UCM3-F1
#
_cell.length_a   1.000
_cell.length_b   1.000
_cell.length_c   1.000
_cell.angle_alpha   90.00
_cell.angle_beta   90.00
_cell.angle_gamma   90.00
#
_symmetry.space_group_name_H-M   'P 1'
#
loop_
_entity.id
_entity.type
_entity.pdbx_description
1 polymer ?
#
loop_
_entity_poly.entity_id
_entity_poly.type
_entity_poly.pdbx_seq_one_letter_code
_entity_poly.pdbx_strand_id
1 'polypeptide(L)' 'MNTHDALHAVLEGEVPDAARALDADDQTALAALISQSRQRQQRQLREALEDALGYVPGILRGTVRKVLFPQ' A
#
# COMPACT_ATOMS: atom_id res chain seq x y z
N MET A 1 -1.55 11.40 20.27
CA MET A 1 -1.32 11.36 18.81
C MET A 1 -2.59 11.93 18.20
N ASN A 2 -2.53 13.09 17.54
CA ASN A 2 -3.75 13.76 17.08
C ASN A 2 -4.34 12.95 15.92
N THR A 3 -5.62 12.60 16.01
CA THR A 3 -6.29 11.72 15.04
C THR A 3 -6.25 12.25 13.61
N HIS A 4 -6.30 13.58 13.46
CA HIS A 4 -6.15 14.26 12.17
C HIS A 4 -4.83 13.90 11.48
N ASP A 5 -3.75 13.73 12.23
CA ASP A 5 -2.43 13.35 11.71
C ASP A 5 -2.43 11.91 11.19
N ALA A 6 -3.19 11.00 11.82
CA ALA A 6 -3.20 9.58 11.45
C ALA A 6 -3.83 9.33 10.07
N LEU A 7 -4.93 10.03 9.77
CA LEU A 7 -5.60 9.88 8.48
C LEU A 7 -4.82 10.58 7.36
N HIS A 8 -4.24 11.74 7.66
CA HIS A 8 -3.37 12.48 6.74
C HIS A 8 -2.07 11.73 6.43
N ALA A 9 -1.59 10.89 7.36
CA ALA A 9 -0.40 10.06 7.15
C ALA A 9 -0.65 8.87 6.19
N VAL A 10 -1.88 8.38 6.09
CA VAL A 10 -2.22 7.21 5.24
C VAL A 10 -2.86 7.59 3.90
N LEU A 11 -3.38 8.80 3.79
CA LEU A 11 -3.90 9.37 2.55
C LEU A 11 -2.77 10.14 1.86
N GLU A 12 -2.48 9.80 0.60
CA GLU A 12 -1.50 10.52 -0.22
C GLU A 12 -2.14 11.78 -0.82
N GLY A 13 -2.70 12.64 0.03
CA GLY A 13 -3.45 13.81 -0.39
C GLY A 13 -4.33 14.39 0.72
N GLU A 14 -5.21 15.31 0.33
CA GLU A 14 -6.14 15.94 1.26
C GLU A 14 -7.13 14.91 1.84
N VAL A 15 -7.40 15.04 3.13
CA VAL A 15 -8.41 14.23 3.82
C VAL A 15 -9.80 14.64 3.32
N PRO A 16 -10.59 13.73 2.71
CA PRO A 16 -11.93 14.04 2.24
C PRO A 16 -12.83 14.55 3.36
N ASP A 17 -13.73 15.49 3.05
CA ASP A 17 -14.66 16.07 4.03
C ASP A 17 -15.51 15.02 4.74
N ALA A 18 -15.93 13.99 4.00
CA ALA A 18 -16.69 12.86 4.57
C ALA A 18 -15.89 12.11 5.65
N ALA A 19 -14.57 12.03 5.52
CA ALA A 19 -13.71 11.39 6.52
C ALA A 19 -13.37 12.34 7.68
N ARG A 20 -13.32 13.67 7.43
CA ARG A 20 -13.21 14.69 8.50
C ARG A 20 -14.46 14.74 9.39
N ALA A 21 -15.62 14.39 8.85
CA ALA A 21 -16.90 14.38 9.57
C ALA A 21 -17.07 13.19 10.53
N LEU A 22 -16.22 12.16 10.43
CA LEU A 22 -16.20 11.03 11.34
C LEU A 22 -15.69 11.44 12.73
N ASP A 23 -16.08 10.71 13.77
CA ASP A 23 -15.50 10.91 15.09
C ASP A 23 -14.03 10.45 15.16
N ALA A 24 -13.36 10.75 16.28
CA ALA A 24 -11.93 10.47 16.41
C ALA A 24 -11.60 8.96 16.44
N ASP A 25 -12.50 8.12 16.92
CA ASP A 25 -12.28 6.68 16.99
C ASP A 25 -12.46 6.06 15.60
N ASP A 26 -13.48 6.49 14.87
CA ASP A 26 -13.76 6.09 13.49
C ASP A 26 -12.68 6.55 12.51
N GLN A 27 -12.16 7.77 12.66
CA GLN A 27 -11.02 8.24 11.86
C GLN A 27 -9.76 7.38 12.10
N THR A 28 -9.51 7.00 13.35
CA THR A 28 -8.38 6.12 13.69
C THR A 28 -8.57 4.72 13.10
N ALA A 29 -9.78 4.16 13.23
CA ALA A 29 -10.12 2.86 12.67
C ALA A 29 -9.99 2.86 11.14
N LEU A 30 -10.48 3.90 10.47
CA LEU A 30 -10.35 4.08 9.04
C LEU A 30 -8.88 4.16 8.61
N ALA A 31 -8.07 4.95 9.33
CA ALA A 31 -6.65 5.06 9.04
C ALA A 31 -5.94 3.69 9.14
N ALA A 32 -6.27 2.91 10.16
CA ALA A 32 -5.76 1.56 10.33
C ALA A 32 -6.19 0.61 9.19
N LEU A 33 -7.46 0.67 8.78
CA LEU A 33 -8.00 -0.14 7.66
C LEU A 33 -7.31 0.20 6.34
N ILE A 34 -7.09 1.49 6.07
CA ILE A 34 -6.38 1.96 4.86
C ILE A 34 -4.93 1.45 4.88
N SER A 35 -4.23 1.61 6.00
CA SER A 35 -2.85 1.13 6.15
C SER A 35 -2.73 -0.39 5.93
N GLN A 36 -3.61 -1.18 6.54
CA GLN A 36 -3.66 -2.63 6.33
C GLN A 36 -3.99 -3.00 4.88
N SER A 37 -4.91 -2.28 4.25
CA SER A 37 -5.28 -2.50 2.85
C SER A 37 -4.08 -2.28 1.92
N ARG A 38 -3.34 -1.17 2.10
CA ARG A 38 -2.11 -0.87 1.35
C ARG A 38 -1.05 -1.96 1.53
N GLN A 39 -0.81 -2.40 2.78
CA GLN A 39 0.12 -3.50 3.04
C GLN A 39 -0.30 -4.80 2.34
N ARG A 40 -1.59 -5.14 2.34
CA ARG A 40 -2.10 -6.31 1.60
C ARG A 40 -1.90 -6.16 0.10
N GLN A 41 -2.22 -5.00 -0.48
CA GLN A 41 -2.06 -4.72 -1.91
C GLN A 41 -0.60 -4.82 -2.35
N GLN A 42 0.34 -4.27 -1.56
CA GLN A 42 1.77 -4.37 -1.86
C GLN A 42 2.27 -5.81 -1.84
N ARG A 43 1.79 -6.64 -0.89
CA ARG A 43 2.12 -8.08 -0.86
C ARG A 43 1.56 -8.80 -2.08
N GLN A 44 0.29 -8.61 -2.39
CA GLN A 44 -0.36 -9.23 -3.55
C GLN A 44 0.32 -8.82 -4.87
N LEU A 45 0.68 -7.54 -5.01
CA LEU A 45 1.41 -7.06 -6.18
C LEU A 45 2.79 -7.71 -6.29
N ARG A 46 3.52 -7.83 -5.17
CA ARG A 46 4.81 -8.52 -5.14
C ARG A 46 4.68 -9.97 -5.55
N GLU A 47 3.74 -10.70 -4.96
CA GLU A 47 3.46 -12.10 -5.30
C GLU A 47 3.11 -12.24 -6.79
N ALA A 48 2.22 -11.40 -7.30
CA ALA A 48 1.86 -11.42 -8.72
C ALA A 48 3.06 -11.12 -9.65
N LEU A 49 3.97 -10.22 -9.25
CA LEU A 49 5.19 -9.93 -10.01
C LEU A 49 6.19 -11.10 -9.95
N GLU A 50 6.28 -11.80 -8.82
CA GLU A 50 7.11 -13.01 -8.70
C GLU A 50 6.58 -14.16 -9.56
N ASP A 51 5.26 -14.36 -9.58
CA ASP A 51 4.61 -15.30 -10.49
C ASP A 51 4.83 -14.90 -11.97
N ALA A 52 4.78 -13.60 -12.29
CA ALA A 52 5.05 -13.11 -13.63
C ALA A 52 6.50 -13.39 -14.10
N LEU A 53 7.48 -13.36 -13.19
CA LEU A 53 8.86 -13.80 -13.48
C LEU A 53 8.93 -15.29 -13.85
N GLY A 54 7.94 -16.08 -13.44
CA GLY A 54 7.63 -17.42 -13.91
C GLY A 54 7.78 -17.58 -15.43
N TYR A 55 7.23 -16.62 -16.17
CA TYR A 55 7.15 -16.61 -17.63
C TYR A 55 8.40 -16.04 -18.32
N VAL A 56 9.35 -15.48 -17.57
CA VAL A 56 10.59 -14.93 -18.12
C VAL A 56 11.61 -16.07 -18.31
N PRO A 57 12.27 -16.19 -19.49
CA PRO A 57 13.35 -17.14 -19.69
C PRO A 57 14.44 -16.99 -18.62
N GLY A 58 14.93 -18.12 -18.10
CA GLY A 58 15.80 -18.16 -16.91
C GLY A 58 17.05 -17.27 -16.97
N ILE A 59 17.62 -17.06 -18.17
CA ILE A 59 18.79 -16.20 -18.39
C ILE A 59 18.48 -14.73 -18.06
N LEU A 60 17.26 -14.27 -18.33
CA LEU A 60 16.84 -12.87 -18.13
C LEU A 60 16.16 -12.63 -16.79
N ARG A 61 15.66 -13.69 -16.13
CA ARG A 61 14.89 -13.58 -14.87
C ARG A 61 15.62 -12.77 -13.80
N GLY A 62 16.92 -12.97 -13.64
CA GLY A 62 17.73 -12.23 -12.65
C GLY A 62 17.78 -10.72 -12.91
N THR A 63 17.92 -10.32 -14.18
CA THR A 63 17.93 -8.90 -14.58
C THR A 63 16.55 -8.27 -14.41
N VAL A 64 15.49 -8.96 -14.86
CA VAL A 64 14.11 -8.47 -14.73
C VAL A 64 13.70 -8.34 -13.27
N ARG A 65 14.09 -9.30 -12.41
CA ARG A 65 13.84 -9.24 -10.96
C ARG A 65 14.46 -7.99 -10.33
N LYS A 66 15.70 -7.63 -10.70
CA LYS A 66 16.37 -6.42 -10.18
C LYS A 66 15.68 -5.12 -10.58
N VAL A 67 15.07 -5.07 -11.77
CA VAL A 67 14.33 -3.88 -12.23
C VAL A 67 12.97 -3.76 -11.52
N LEU A 68 12.27 -4.88 -11.30
CA LEU A 68 10.95 -4.89 -10.66
C LEU A 68 11.01 -4.73 -9.13
N PHE A 69 12.11 -5.11 -8.50
CA PHE A 69 12.32 -5.00 -7.05
C PHE A 69 13.63 -4.26 -6.73
N PRO A 70 13.72 -2.96 -7.02
CA PRO A 70 14.84 -2.14 -6.59
C PRO A 70 14.83 -2.10 -5.05
N GLN A 71 15.90 -2.61 -4.44
CA GLN A 71 16.13 -2.46 -2.99
C GLN A 71 16.59 -1.04 -2.68
#